data_AF-K6WVL0-F1
#
_entry.id   AF-K6WVL0-F1
#
_cell.length_a   1.000
_cell.length_b   1.000
_cell.length_c   1.000
_cell.angle_alpha   90.00
_cell.angle_beta   90.00
_cell.angle_gamma   90.00
#
_symmetry.space_group_name_H-M   'P 1'
#
loop_
_entity.id
_entity.type
_entity.pdbx_description
1 polymer ?
#
loop_
_entity_poly.entity_id
_entity_poly.type
_entity_poly.pdbx_seq_one_letter_code
_entity_poly.pdbx_strand_id
1 'polypeptide(L)'
;MWDLLIKGGRIVDPSRELGFVGDLAVHSGRVAALGPSLDQSAEYPGASAALNASGLVVTPGLVDIHTHLSADTGYWGLDPETVAWRTGVTTWVDAGSVGAFGLAGLRKAARASELSISALINVSSIGIPGETGEHHDLANLDVDLAQRLAAAAGGFVSRVKVRIDRRTVGPHGLEPLIRGIELARRLDRPVMVHIGYGPPHVTDILAHLRPGDVLTHCASGSPTDLLHNGQVSPALLRAAERGVRLDIGHGSGAFDFDVLECELAAGLRPTISTDLHAVSATGLPSTCRRSWRR
;
A
#
# COMPACT_ATOMS: atom_id res chain seq x y z
N MET A 1 -29.18 8.02 20.72
CA MET A 1 -29.29 8.71 19.42
C MET A 1 -28.02 8.40 18.63
N TRP A 2 -28.16 8.06 17.35
CA TRP A 2 -27.05 7.83 16.43
C TRP A 2 -26.61 9.14 15.76
N ASP A 3 -25.36 9.18 15.29
CA ASP A 3 -24.80 10.37 14.62
C ASP A 3 -25.24 10.39 13.16
N LEU A 4 -25.19 9.22 12.49
CA LEU A 4 -25.53 9.05 11.09
C LEU A 4 -26.26 7.72 10.86
N LEU A 5 -27.31 7.75 10.04
CA LEU A 5 -27.99 6.58 9.51
C LEU A 5 -27.89 6.57 7.97
N ILE A 6 -27.20 5.58 7.40
CA ILE A 6 -27.15 5.34 5.96
C ILE A 6 -28.24 4.33 5.62
N LYS A 7 -29.09 4.63 4.64
CA LYS A 7 -30.32 3.86 4.37
C LYS A 7 -30.34 3.17 3.01
N GLY A 8 -30.84 1.94 2.96
CA GLY A 8 -31.16 1.20 1.73
C GLY A 8 -29.96 0.90 0.82
N GLY A 9 -28.73 1.01 1.32
CA GLY A 9 -27.52 0.73 0.56
C GLY A 9 -27.21 -0.75 0.47
N ARG A 10 -26.51 -1.18 -0.58
CA ARG A 10 -25.91 -2.52 -0.63
C ARG A 10 -24.67 -2.52 0.26
N ILE A 11 -24.81 -2.98 1.48
CA ILE A 11 -23.73 -3.08 2.47
C ILE A 11 -22.89 -4.31 2.14
N VAL A 12 -21.58 -4.12 1.97
CA VAL A 12 -20.62 -5.17 1.61
C VAL A 12 -19.44 -5.14 2.57
N ASP A 13 -19.18 -6.24 3.26
CA ASP A 13 -17.97 -6.46 4.05
C ASP A 13 -17.40 -7.85 3.77
N PRO A 14 -16.40 -7.95 2.87
CA PRO A 14 -15.79 -9.24 2.51
C PRO A 14 -15.09 -9.93 3.67
N SER A 15 -14.64 -9.20 4.70
CA SER A 15 -13.97 -9.79 5.86
C SER A 15 -14.91 -10.61 6.75
N ARG A 16 -16.22 -10.39 6.59
CA ARG A 16 -17.30 -11.06 7.30
C ARG A 16 -18.24 -11.83 6.38
N GLU A 17 -17.88 -11.97 5.10
CA GLU A 17 -18.73 -12.54 4.05
C GLU A 17 -20.14 -11.92 4.02
N LEU A 18 -20.23 -10.63 4.33
CA LEU A 18 -21.48 -9.92 4.48
C LEU A 18 -21.84 -9.17 3.19
N GLY A 19 -23.07 -9.40 2.71
CA GLY A 19 -23.61 -8.71 1.55
C GLY A 19 -25.14 -8.68 1.59
N PHE A 20 -25.75 -7.52 1.83
CA PHE A 20 -27.20 -7.35 1.82
C PHE A 20 -27.60 -5.90 1.54
N VAL A 21 -28.88 -5.67 1.21
CA VAL A 21 -29.44 -4.33 1.08
C VAL A 21 -30.10 -3.94 2.40
N GLY A 22 -29.73 -2.80 2.96
CA GLY A 22 -30.31 -2.29 4.20
C GLY A 22 -29.60 -1.03 4.70
N ASP A 23 -29.65 -0.85 6.00
CA ASP A 23 -29.23 0.35 6.70
C ASP A 23 -27.99 0.09 7.59
N LEU A 24 -27.18 1.13 7.75
CA LEU A 24 -26.01 1.17 8.62
C LEU A 24 -26.08 2.40 9.52
N ALA A 25 -25.98 2.20 10.83
CA ALA A 25 -25.92 3.28 11.80
C ALA A 25 -24.50 3.49 12.34
N VAL A 26 -24.12 4.76 12.50
CA VAL A 26 -22.86 5.18 13.13
C VAL A 26 -23.15 5.92 14.43
N HIS A 27 -22.41 5.59 15.48
CA HIS A 27 -22.45 6.29 16.75
C HIS A 27 -21.06 6.38 17.37
N SER A 28 -20.67 7.59 17.79
CA SER A 28 -19.35 7.91 18.34
C SER A 28 -18.20 7.40 17.46
N GLY A 29 -18.33 7.59 16.14
CA GLY A 29 -17.33 7.19 15.15
C GLY A 29 -17.21 5.68 14.91
N ARG A 30 -18.15 4.86 15.40
CA ARG A 30 -18.15 3.40 15.22
C ARG A 30 -19.47 2.94 14.60
N VAL A 31 -19.41 1.84 13.85
CA VAL A 31 -20.62 1.16 13.36
C VAL A 31 -21.40 0.63 14.57
N ALA A 32 -22.60 1.14 14.77
CA ALA A 32 -23.45 0.84 15.92
C ALA A 32 -24.45 -0.28 15.63
N ALA A 33 -25.00 -0.30 14.41
CA ALA A 33 -25.97 -1.29 13.99
C ALA A 33 -25.99 -1.48 12.47
N LEU A 34 -26.44 -2.65 12.03
CA LEU A 34 -26.70 -3.03 10.65
C LEU A 34 -28.05 -3.76 10.62
N GLY A 35 -28.90 -3.49 9.62
CA GLY A 35 -30.19 -4.18 9.51
C GLY A 35 -31.00 -3.74 8.30
N PRO A 36 -32.11 -4.41 7.97
CA PRO A 36 -32.88 -4.13 6.75
C PRO A 36 -33.59 -2.77 6.76
N SER A 37 -34.15 -2.35 7.90
CA SER A 37 -34.86 -1.07 8.09
C SER A 37 -34.69 -0.60 9.54
N LEU A 38 -33.55 0.04 9.84
CA LEU A 38 -33.18 0.34 11.23
C LEU A 38 -34.08 1.43 11.86
N ASP A 39 -34.59 2.36 11.05
CA ASP A 39 -35.48 3.43 11.51
C ASP A 39 -36.92 2.98 11.82
N GLN A 40 -37.27 1.76 11.44
CA GLN A 40 -38.56 1.12 11.74
C GLN A 40 -38.46 0.14 12.92
N SER A 41 -37.26 -0.07 13.48
CA SER A 41 -37.06 -0.97 14.59
C SER A 41 -37.54 -0.36 15.91
N ALA A 42 -38.03 -1.20 16.83
CA ALA A 42 -38.42 -0.76 18.19
C ALA A 42 -37.23 -0.19 18.99
N GLU A 43 -36.00 -0.54 18.59
CA GLU A 43 -34.75 -0.11 19.22
C GLU A 43 -34.18 1.17 18.60
N TYR A 44 -34.86 1.79 17.63
CA TYR A 44 -34.36 2.96 16.92
C TYR A 44 -34.22 4.17 17.86
N PRO A 45 -32.99 4.64 18.16
CA PRO A 45 -32.79 5.70 19.14
C PRO A 45 -32.83 7.10 18.52
N GLY A 46 -33.30 7.23 17.27
CA GLY A 46 -33.17 8.42 16.43
C GLY A 46 -31.75 8.58 15.84
N ALA A 47 -31.61 9.37 14.78
CA ALA A 47 -30.33 9.74 14.16
C ALA A 47 -30.25 11.24 13.90
N SER A 48 -29.08 11.86 14.14
CA SER A 48 -28.87 13.29 13.87
C SER A 48 -28.81 13.62 12.38
N ALA A 49 -28.35 12.69 11.55
CA ALA A 49 -28.36 12.79 10.10
C ALA A 49 -28.78 11.46 9.46
N ALA A 50 -29.41 11.53 8.28
CA ALA A 50 -29.76 10.37 7.48
C ALA A 50 -29.36 10.57 6.00
N LEU A 51 -28.81 9.53 5.39
CA LEU A 51 -28.40 9.51 3.99
C LEU A 51 -29.10 8.38 3.26
N ASN A 52 -29.70 8.67 2.10
CA ASN A 52 -30.28 7.64 1.24
C ASN A 52 -29.21 7.09 0.28
N ALA A 53 -28.85 5.82 0.46
CA ALA A 53 -27.87 5.11 -0.36
C ALA A 53 -28.53 4.05 -1.28
N SER A 54 -29.83 4.17 -1.55
CA SER A 54 -30.56 3.28 -2.45
C SER A 54 -29.89 3.19 -3.82
N GLY A 55 -29.61 1.96 -4.27
CA GLY A 55 -28.90 1.70 -5.53
C GLY A 55 -27.39 1.93 -5.47
N LEU A 56 -26.84 2.38 -4.33
CA LEU A 56 -25.41 2.55 -4.11
C LEU A 56 -24.82 1.39 -3.30
N VAL A 57 -23.50 1.28 -3.30
CA VAL A 57 -22.75 0.33 -2.47
C VAL A 57 -22.20 1.06 -1.25
N VAL A 58 -22.35 0.45 -0.09
CA VAL A 58 -21.76 0.91 1.17
C VAL A 58 -20.67 -0.10 1.54
N THR A 59 -19.40 0.32 1.49
CA THR A 59 -18.25 -0.52 1.81
C THR A 59 -17.53 0.02 3.04
N PRO A 60 -16.70 -0.79 3.72
CA PRO A 60 -15.61 -0.25 4.51
C PRO A 60 -14.83 0.79 3.70
N GLY A 61 -14.32 1.81 4.39
CA GLY A 61 -13.45 2.78 3.77
C GLY A 61 -12.23 2.08 3.16
N LEU A 62 -11.82 2.48 1.96
CA LEU A 62 -10.70 1.83 1.28
C LEU A 62 -9.39 2.12 2.01
N VAL A 63 -8.47 1.17 1.93
CA VAL A 63 -7.11 1.26 2.48
C VAL A 63 -6.13 1.20 1.32
N ASP A 64 -5.38 2.27 1.10
CA ASP A 64 -4.31 2.28 0.13
C ASP A 64 -2.98 2.04 0.82
N ILE A 65 -2.41 0.85 0.59
CA ILE A 65 -1.21 0.39 1.30
C ILE A 65 0.10 0.90 0.68
N HIS A 66 0.03 1.65 -0.42
CA HIS A 66 1.21 2.14 -1.13
C HIS A 66 0.97 3.55 -1.67
N THR A 67 1.36 4.57 -0.89
CA THR A 67 1.34 5.96 -1.32
C THR A 67 2.61 6.70 -0.88
N HIS A 68 2.84 7.91 -1.39
CA HIS A 68 3.97 8.75 -1.02
C HIS A 68 3.47 10.11 -0.50
N LEU A 69 3.48 10.28 0.83
CA LEU A 69 2.75 11.35 1.53
C LEU A 69 3.65 12.45 2.09
N SER A 70 4.95 12.40 1.77
CA SER A 70 5.95 13.35 2.28
C SER A 70 6.08 14.60 1.39
N ALA A 71 4.97 15.34 1.21
CA ALA A 71 4.82 16.43 0.24
C ALA A 71 5.94 17.49 0.27
N ASP A 72 6.39 17.88 1.46
CA ASP A 72 7.34 19.01 1.62
C ASP A 72 8.82 18.60 1.48
N THR A 73 9.13 17.30 1.52
CA THR A 73 10.51 16.83 1.70
C THR A 73 10.92 15.68 0.77
N GLY A 74 9.98 15.04 0.09
CA GLY A 74 10.25 13.90 -0.80
C GLY A 74 9.97 14.25 -2.26
N TYR A 75 10.81 13.76 -3.17
CA TYR A 75 10.64 13.97 -4.61
C TYR A 75 9.27 13.50 -5.14
N TRP A 76 8.76 12.40 -4.57
CA TRP A 76 7.48 11.79 -4.93
C TRP A 76 6.31 12.31 -4.08
N GLY A 77 6.56 13.16 -3.08
CA GLY A 77 5.57 13.51 -2.06
C GLY A 77 4.30 14.15 -2.63
N LEU A 78 3.15 13.66 -2.19
CA LEU A 78 1.83 14.21 -2.46
C LEU A 78 1.17 14.59 -1.14
N ASP A 79 0.46 15.71 -1.12
CA ASP A 79 -0.47 16.02 -0.03
C ASP A 79 -1.76 15.22 -0.24
N PRO A 80 -2.07 14.22 0.62
CA PRO A 80 -3.26 13.38 0.45
C PRO A 80 -4.56 14.16 0.56
N GLU A 81 -4.60 15.31 1.23
CA GLU A 81 -5.84 16.10 1.38
C GLU A 81 -6.32 16.67 0.04
N THR A 82 -5.41 16.87 -0.91
CA THR A 82 -5.74 17.34 -2.27
C THR A 82 -6.54 16.31 -3.09
N VAL A 83 -6.49 15.03 -2.72
CA VAL A 83 -7.11 13.93 -3.47
C VAL A 83 -8.08 13.07 -2.66
N ALA A 84 -7.93 12.98 -1.34
CA ALA A 84 -8.63 11.98 -0.54
C ALA A 84 -10.15 12.06 -0.65
N TRP A 85 -10.71 13.28 -0.65
CA TRP A 85 -12.15 13.56 -0.70
C TRP A 85 -12.89 12.93 -1.88
N ARG A 86 -12.19 12.59 -2.98
CA ARG A 86 -12.77 12.02 -4.21
C ARG A 86 -12.38 10.57 -4.48
N THR A 87 -11.68 9.90 -3.55
CA THR A 87 -11.10 8.56 -3.79
C THR A 87 -11.84 7.43 -3.08
N GLY A 88 -12.57 7.74 -2.00
CA GLY A 88 -13.14 6.72 -1.10
C GLY A 88 -12.10 6.02 -0.21
N VAL A 89 -10.83 6.43 -0.28
CA VAL A 89 -9.74 5.96 0.60
C VAL A 89 -9.79 6.73 1.91
N THR A 90 -9.89 5.97 3.00
CA THR A 90 -9.96 6.52 4.37
C THR A 90 -8.68 6.28 5.15
N THR A 91 -7.91 5.25 4.78
CA THR A 91 -6.62 4.93 5.39
C THR A 91 -5.54 4.89 4.32
N TRP A 92 -4.48 5.64 4.58
CA TRP A 92 -3.37 5.86 3.67
C TRP A 92 -2.08 5.37 4.32
N VAL A 93 -1.25 4.70 3.55
CA VAL A 93 0.01 4.16 4.06
C VAL A 93 1.18 4.69 3.23
N ASP A 94 2.00 5.53 3.85
CA ASP A 94 3.23 6.03 3.24
C ASP A 94 4.24 4.89 3.05
N ALA A 95 4.64 4.62 1.82
CA ALA A 95 5.47 3.51 1.42
C ALA A 95 6.96 3.84 1.45
N GLY A 96 7.45 4.31 2.60
CA GLY A 96 8.88 4.58 2.79
C GLY A 96 9.35 5.85 2.10
N SER A 97 8.51 6.89 2.07
CA SER A 97 8.96 8.22 1.64
C SER A 97 10.03 8.77 2.57
N VAL A 98 9.94 8.40 3.86
CA VAL A 98 10.88 8.80 4.90
C VAL A 98 11.61 7.60 5.50
N GLY A 99 12.88 7.82 5.82
CA GLY A 99 13.65 6.98 6.72
C GLY A 99 13.67 7.52 8.14
N ALA A 100 14.69 7.12 8.89
CA ALA A 100 14.99 7.60 10.24
C ALA A 100 14.91 9.13 10.39
N PHE A 101 15.46 9.90 9.46
CA PHE A 101 15.56 11.37 9.60
C PHE A 101 14.22 12.08 9.40
N GLY A 102 13.35 11.56 8.53
CA GLY A 102 12.06 12.19 8.21
C GLY A 102 10.87 11.68 9.04
N LEU A 103 11.03 10.56 9.76
CA LEU A 103 9.92 9.87 10.43
C LEU A 103 9.14 10.75 11.41
N ALA A 104 9.84 11.58 12.20
CA ALA A 104 9.19 12.47 13.16
C ALA A 104 8.35 13.55 12.46
N GLY A 105 8.84 14.07 11.33
CA GLY A 105 8.13 15.06 10.50
C GLY A 105 6.85 14.46 9.92
N LEU A 106 6.96 13.29 9.27
CA LEU A 106 5.79 12.61 8.71
C LEU A 106 4.76 12.25 9.79
N ARG A 107 5.20 11.77 10.97
CA ARG A 107 4.29 11.48 12.09
C ARG A 107 3.59 12.73 12.61
N LYS A 108 4.26 13.88 12.60
CA LYS A 108 3.66 15.16 12.99
C LYS A 108 2.59 15.59 11.98
N ALA A 109 2.90 15.51 10.68
CA ALA A 109 1.95 15.84 9.61
C ALA A 109 0.72 14.91 9.67
N ALA A 110 0.93 13.60 9.81
CA ALA A 110 -0.15 12.62 9.95
C ALA A 110 -1.10 12.90 11.12
N ARG A 111 -0.59 13.41 12.25
CA ARG A 111 -1.42 13.78 13.42
C ARG A 111 -2.20 15.07 13.23
N ALA A 112 -1.77 15.93 12.31
CA ALA A 112 -2.45 17.18 12.00
C ALA A 112 -3.55 17.01 10.96
N SER A 113 -3.55 15.88 10.22
CA SER A 113 -4.57 15.56 9.23
C SER A 113 -5.78 14.86 9.86
N GLU A 114 -6.95 15.01 9.24
CA GLU A 114 -8.16 14.23 9.56
C GLU A 114 -8.12 12.81 8.96
N LEU A 115 -7.16 12.54 8.07
CA LEU A 115 -6.98 11.23 7.43
C LEU A 115 -6.28 10.24 8.37
N SER A 116 -6.65 8.96 8.26
CA SER A 116 -5.92 7.88 8.92
C SER A 116 -4.64 7.57 8.15
N ILE A 117 -3.49 8.00 8.68
CA ILE A 117 -2.18 7.83 8.03
C ILE A 117 -1.25 6.97 8.90
N SER A 118 -0.62 5.98 8.27
CA SER A 118 0.50 5.23 8.83
C SER A 118 1.65 5.18 7.83
N ALA A 119 2.80 4.62 8.22
CA ALA A 119 3.98 4.60 7.37
C ALA A 119 4.71 3.24 7.41
N LEU A 120 5.41 2.97 6.32
CA LEU A 120 6.51 2.03 6.24
C LEU A 120 7.78 2.83 6.43
N ILE A 121 8.66 2.41 7.33
CA ILE A 121 9.97 3.07 7.45
C ILE A 121 10.89 2.59 6.33
N ASN A 122 11.48 3.51 5.58
CA ASN A 122 12.52 3.16 4.61
C ASN A 122 13.78 2.69 5.35
N VAL A 123 14.41 1.61 4.87
CA VAL A 123 15.70 1.14 5.42
C VAL A 123 16.80 2.22 5.31
N SER A 124 16.72 3.07 4.29
CA SER A 124 17.59 4.24 4.17
C SER A 124 17.12 5.36 5.08
N SER A 125 18.01 5.87 5.92
CA SER A 125 17.74 6.95 6.88
C SER A 125 17.25 8.23 6.22
N ILE A 126 17.64 8.48 4.97
CA ILE A 126 17.26 9.66 4.19
C ILE A 126 15.88 9.52 3.51
N GLY A 127 15.28 8.33 3.49
CA GLY A 127 14.04 8.10 2.73
C GLY A 127 14.26 8.19 1.22
N ILE A 128 13.32 8.81 0.49
CA ILE A 128 13.43 9.05 -0.97
C ILE A 128 13.45 10.55 -1.31
N PRO A 129 14.56 11.25 -1.03
CA PRO A 129 14.65 12.69 -1.33
C PRO A 129 14.76 12.98 -2.84
N GLY A 130 15.11 11.98 -3.66
CA GLY A 130 15.20 12.06 -5.12
C GLY A 130 14.41 10.93 -5.81
N GLU A 131 14.45 10.93 -7.15
CA GLU A 131 13.80 9.89 -7.97
C GLU A 131 14.26 8.47 -7.57
N THR A 132 15.56 8.32 -7.31
CA THR A 132 16.26 7.07 -6.96
C THR A 132 17.62 7.38 -6.34
N GLY A 133 18.29 6.37 -5.79
CA GLY A 133 19.68 6.43 -5.31
C GLY A 133 19.83 6.46 -3.79
N GLU A 134 18.73 6.30 -3.05
CA GLU A 134 18.71 6.32 -1.59
C GLU A 134 19.56 5.21 -0.95
N HIS A 135 19.97 4.19 -1.71
CA HIS A 135 20.83 3.11 -1.24
C HIS A 135 22.27 3.15 -1.76
N HIS A 136 22.68 4.22 -2.47
CA HIS A 136 24.04 4.32 -3.02
C HIS A 136 25.12 4.47 -1.94
N ASP A 137 24.76 5.02 -0.80
CA ASP A 137 25.63 5.09 0.37
C ASP A 137 25.06 4.20 1.48
N LEU A 138 25.74 3.08 1.74
CA LEU A 138 25.37 2.14 2.78
C LEU A 138 25.46 2.74 4.19
N ALA A 139 26.17 3.86 4.39
CA ALA A 139 26.14 4.56 5.67
C ALA A 139 24.75 5.11 6.01
N ASN A 140 23.90 5.36 4.99
CA ASN A 140 22.51 5.77 5.22
C ASN A 140 21.63 4.61 5.71
N LEU A 141 22.05 3.35 5.51
CA LEU A 141 21.27 2.17 5.89
C LEU A 141 21.67 1.68 7.29
N ASP A 142 21.53 2.56 8.27
CA ASP A 142 21.76 2.30 9.70
C ASP A 142 20.53 1.60 10.31
N VAL A 143 20.63 0.27 10.43
CA VAL A 143 19.58 -0.59 11.00
C VAL A 143 19.30 -0.27 12.47
N ASP A 144 20.33 0.08 13.25
CA ASP A 144 20.19 0.37 14.68
C ASP A 144 19.43 1.68 14.91
N LEU A 145 19.75 2.71 14.12
CA LEU A 145 19.04 3.98 14.15
C LEU A 145 17.58 3.81 13.69
N ALA A 146 17.37 3.15 12.55
CA ALA A 146 16.04 2.90 12.01
C ALA A 146 15.17 2.12 13.00
N GLN A 147 15.70 1.06 13.62
CA GLN A 147 15.00 0.27 14.63
C GLN A 147 14.59 1.14 15.83
N ARG A 148 15.51 1.94 16.37
CA ARG A 148 15.27 2.77 17.56
C ARG A 148 14.16 3.78 17.32
N LEU A 149 14.19 4.48 16.18
CA LEU A 149 13.19 5.49 15.85
C LEU A 149 11.85 4.88 15.45
N ALA A 150 11.84 3.76 14.72
CA ALA A 150 10.62 3.03 14.41
C ALA A 150 9.92 2.52 15.68
N ALA A 151 10.68 1.94 16.63
CA ALA A 151 10.13 1.49 17.91
C ALA A 151 9.52 2.64 18.71
N ALA A 152 10.18 3.81 18.75
CA ALA A 152 9.65 5.01 19.39
C ALA A 152 8.42 5.60 18.66
N ALA A 153 8.27 5.32 17.37
CA ALA A 153 7.10 5.72 16.58
C ALA A 153 5.86 4.87 16.89
N GLY A 154 6.02 3.68 17.48
CA GLY A 154 4.94 2.78 17.88
C GLY A 154 4.13 2.29 16.67
N GLY A 155 2.82 2.16 16.83
CA GLY A 155 1.91 1.68 15.77
C GLY A 155 1.83 2.55 14.51
N PHE A 156 2.47 3.72 14.50
CA PHE A 156 2.58 4.54 13.29
C PHE A 156 3.44 3.86 12.21
N VAL A 157 4.48 3.12 12.61
CA VAL A 157 5.30 2.33 11.68
C VAL A 157 4.74 0.92 11.63
N SER A 158 4.15 0.56 10.49
CA SER A 158 3.48 -0.72 10.31
C SER A 158 4.39 -1.79 9.69
N ARG A 159 5.34 -1.41 8.83
CA ARG A 159 6.27 -2.30 8.11
C ARG A 159 7.58 -1.57 7.76
N VAL A 160 8.53 -2.31 7.19
CA VAL A 160 9.76 -1.76 6.58
C VAL A 160 9.56 -1.64 5.08
N LYS A 161 10.12 -0.60 4.43
CA LYS A 161 10.18 -0.47 2.98
C LYS A 161 11.63 -0.62 2.50
N VAL A 162 11.80 -1.34 1.39
CA VAL A 162 13.03 -1.32 0.59
C VAL A 162 12.67 -1.21 -0.89
N ARG A 163 13.42 -0.41 -1.63
CA ARG A 163 13.37 -0.35 -3.11
C ARG A 163 14.58 -1.08 -3.69
N ILE A 164 14.33 -2.09 -4.52
CA ILE A 164 15.36 -2.91 -5.16
C ILE A 164 15.21 -2.82 -6.69
N ASP A 165 15.98 -1.93 -7.27
CA ASP A 165 16.23 -1.83 -8.70
C ASP A 165 17.64 -1.27 -8.92
N ARG A 166 18.17 -1.43 -10.14
CA ARG A 166 19.53 -1.04 -10.53
C ARG A 166 19.87 0.40 -10.15
N ARG A 167 18.94 1.35 -10.36
CA ARG A 167 19.19 2.76 -10.11
C ARG A 167 19.15 3.08 -8.62
N THR A 168 18.33 2.36 -7.85
CA THR A 168 18.20 2.61 -6.42
C THR A 168 19.34 2.02 -5.62
N VAL A 169 19.72 0.77 -5.90
CA VAL A 169 20.74 0.02 -5.13
C VAL A 169 22.17 0.37 -5.53
N GLY A 170 22.36 0.99 -6.71
CA GLY A 170 23.69 1.30 -7.23
C GLY A 170 24.57 0.04 -7.30
N PRO A 171 25.81 0.07 -6.79
CA PRO A 171 26.73 -1.07 -6.85
C PRO A 171 26.45 -2.17 -5.80
N HIS A 172 25.47 -1.99 -4.91
CA HIS A 172 25.35 -2.79 -3.68
C HIS A 172 24.47 -4.03 -3.81
N GLY A 173 23.88 -4.26 -4.99
CA GLY A 173 23.07 -5.45 -5.26
C GLY A 173 21.96 -5.66 -4.23
N LEU A 174 21.98 -6.79 -3.52
CA LEU A 174 20.97 -7.18 -2.52
C LEU A 174 21.27 -6.70 -1.09
N GLU A 175 22.40 -6.05 -0.84
CA GLU A 175 22.75 -5.60 0.52
C GLU A 175 21.66 -4.71 1.17
N PRO A 176 21.02 -3.77 0.44
CA PRO A 176 19.88 -3.01 0.99
C PRO A 176 18.70 -3.89 1.41
N LEU A 177 18.41 -4.96 0.67
CA LEU A 177 17.35 -5.92 1.01
C LEU A 177 17.70 -6.69 2.27
N ILE A 178 18.95 -7.16 2.38
CA ILE A 178 19.43 -7.91 3.55
C ILE A 178 19.26 -7.07 4.82
N ARG A 179 19.68 -5.80 4.79
CA ARG A 179 19.50 -4.86 5.92
C ARG A 179 18.04 -4.56 6.22
N GLY A 180 17.21 -4.41 5.18
CA GLY A 180 15.78 -4.20 5.36
C GLY A 180 15.08 -5.39 6.00
N ILE A 181 15.45 -6.62 5.63
CA ILE A 181 14.95 -7.84 6.25
C ILE A 181 15.44 -7.96 7.69
N GLU A 182 16.69 -7.60 7.97
CA GLU A 182 17.21 -7.54 9.32
C GLU A 182 16.39 -6.57 10.18
N LEU A 183 16.19 -5.32 9.72
CA LEU A 183 15.35 -4.34 10.39
C LEU A 183 13.93 -4.87 10.63
N ALA A 184 13.34 -5.50 9.62
CA ALA A 184 12.00 -6.08 9.69
C ALA A 184 11.93 -7.20 10.74
N ARG A 185 12.94 -8.07 10.84
CA ARG A 185 13.06 -9.08 11.91
C ARG A 185 13.15 -8.44 13.29
N ARG A 186 13.99 -7.42 13.46
CA ARG A 186 14.18 -6.75 14.75
C ARG A 186 12.94 -6.00 15.25
N LEU A 187 12.09 -5.55 14.32
CA LEU A 187 10.81 -4.90 14.63
C LEU A 187 9.64 -5.87 14.78
N ASP A 188 9.83 -7.16 14.49
CA ASP A 188 8.76 -8.15 14.32
C ASP A 188 7.67 -7.66 13.34
N ARG A 189 8.12 -7.11 12.21
CA ARG A 189 7.25 -6.61 11.14
C ARG A 189 7.66 -7.20 9.79
N PRO A 190 6.73 -7.23 8.81
CA PRO A 190 7.09 -7.56 7.44
C PRO A 190 7.88 -6.44 6.75
N VAL A 191 8.54 -6.79 5.64
CA VAL A 191 9.07 -5.82 4.68
C VAL A 191 8.15 -5.74 3.45
N MET A 192 8.01 -4.56 2.86
CA MET A 192 7.51 -4.36 1.50
C MET A 192 8.67 -4.01 0.59
N VAL A 193 8.86 -4.81 -0.45
CA VAL A 193 9.95 -4.69 -1.40
C VAL A 193 9.40 -4.24 -2.75
N HIS A 194 9.86 -3.08 -3.20
CA HIS A 194 9.67 -2.62 -4.57
C HIS A 194 10.69 -3.30 -5.47
N ILE A 195 10.23 -3.71 -6.66
CA ILE A 195 11.07 -4.25 -7.72
C ILE A 195 11.04 -3.33 -8.94
N GLY A 196 12.14 -3.33 -9.69
CA GLY A 196 12.26 -2.62 -10.96
C GLY A 196 13.25 -3.29 -11.89
N TYR A 197 13.96 -2.51 -12.70
CA TYR A 197 14.96 -3.06 -13.62
C TYR A 197 16.14 -3.67 -12.86
N GLY A 198 16.47 -4.93 -13.15
CA GLY A 198 17.63 -5.60 -12.60
C GLY A 198 18.96 -5.14 -13.24
N PRO A 199 20.12 -5.61 -12.74
CA PRO A 199 20.24 -6.38 -11.50
C PRO A 199 19.93 -5.51 -10.26
N PRO A 200 19.47 -6.11 -9.14
CA PRO A 200 19.23 -7.55 -8.90
C PRO A 200 18.04 -8.15 -9.66
N HIS A 201 18.03 -9.48 -9.83
CA HIS A 201 16.89 -10.21 -10.40
C HIS A 201 15.78 -10.42 -9.36
N VAL A 202 14.52 -10.41 -9.79
CA VAL A 202 13.37 -10.62 -8.90
C VAL A 202 13.45 -11.99 -8.24
N THR A 203 13.92 -13.01 -8.97
CA THR A 203 14.14 -14.36 -8.43
C THR A 203 15.05 -14.35 -7.18
N ASP A 204 16.13 -13.56 -7.20
CA ASP A 204 17.05 -13.48 -6.06
C ASP A 204 16.42 -12.71 -4.88
N ILE A 205 15.62 -11.68 -5.18
CA ILE A 205 14.86 -10.94 -4.17
C ILE A 205 13.88 -11.87 -3.46
N LEU A 206 13.10 -12.64 -4.22
CA LEU A 206 12.08 -13.57 -3.71
C LEU A 206 12.65 -14.68 -2.81
N ALA A 207 13.91 -15.07 -3.03
CA ALA A 207 14.59 -16.05 -2.20
C ALA A 207 14.83 -15.56 -0.76
N HIS A 208 14.87 -14.24 -0.54
CA HIS A 208 15.09 -13.64 0.78
C HIS A 208 13.79 -13.35 1.54
N LEU A 209 12.65 -13.24 0.83
CA LEU A 209 11.37 -12.88 1.45
C LEU A 209 10.79 -14.00 2.32
N ARG A 210 10.09 -13.62 3.38
CA ARG A 210 9.47 -14.50 4.37
C ARG A 210 7.95 -14.48 4.22
N PRO A 211 7.22 -15.43 4.84
CA PRO A 211 5.77 -15.35 4.92
C PRO A 211 5.32 -13.99 5.48
N GLY A 212 4.39 -13.31 4.80
CA GLY A 212 3.86 -12.01 5.19
C GLY A 212 4.61 -10.79 4.66
N ASP A 213 5.85 -10.95 4.16
CA ASP A 213 6.56 -9.93 3.39
C ASP A 213 5.80 -9.66 2.07
N VAL A 214 5.90 -8.44 1.56
CA VAL A 214 5.12 -7.95 0.41
C VAL A 214 6.07 -7.65 -0.75
N LEU A 215 5.78 -8.21 -1.92
CA LEU A 215 6.36 -7.78 -3.19
C LEU A 215 5.38 -6.79 -3.84
N THR A 216 5.75 -5.51 -3.90
CA THR A 216 4.95 -4.50 -4.62
C THR A 216 5.47 -4.34 -6.05
N HIS A 217 4.63 -3.82 -6.95
CA HIS A 217 4.87 -3.82 -8.40
C HIS A 217 4.92 -5.23 -9.00
N CYS A 218 4.15 -6.17 -8.44
CA CYS A 218 4.13 -7.56 -8.91
C CYS A 218 3.65 -7.68 -10.36
N ALA A 219 2.81 -6.75 -10.81
CA ALA A 219 2.29 -6.69 -12.17
C ALA A 219 3.10 -5.76 -13.10
N SER A 220 4.36 -5.46 -12.79
CA SER A 220 5.20 -4.58 -13.63
C SER A 220 5.75 -5.30 -14.86
N GLY A 221 5.76 -4.63 -16.01
CA GLY A 221 6.46 -5.08 -17.22
C GLY A 221 7.95 -4.75 -17.25
N SER A 222 8.48 -4.00 -16.28
CA SER A 222 9.90 -3.59 -16.24
C SER A 222 10.86 -4.71 -15.84
N PRO A 223 10.58 -5.52 -14.79
CA PRO A 223 11.40 -6.68 -14.48
C PRO A 223 11.16 -7.78 -15.52
N THR A 224 12.24 -8.33 -16.08
CA THR A 224 12.14 -9.30 -17.17
C THR A 224 11.93 -10.75 -16.69
N ASP A 225 12.00 -11.02 -15.38
CA ASP A 225 11.95 -12.36 -14.80
C ASP A 225 10.69 -12.65 -13.94
N LEU A 226 9.67 -11.78 -13.99
CA LEU A 226 8.33 -12.06 -13.45
C LEU A 226 7.58 -13.09 -14.30
N LEU A 227 7.75 -13.02 -15.62
CA LEU A 227 7.21 -13.97 -16.59
C LEU A 227 8.34 -14.71 -17.33
N HIS A 228 8.12 -15.99 -17.62
CA HIS A 228 8.92 -16.78 -18.56
C HIS A 228 8.00 -17.34 -19.64
N ASN A 229 8.25 -16.99 -20.91
CA ASN A 229 7.44 -17.45 -22.05
C ASN A 229 5.93 -17.21 -21.88
N GLY A 230 5.54 -16.05 -21.34
CA GLY A 230 4.12 -15.71 -21.12
C GLY A 230 3.45 -16.46 -19.97
N GLN A 231 4.23 -17.08 -19.08
CA GLN A 231 3.74 -17.72 -17.87
C GLN A 231 4.44 -17.13 -16.64
N VAL A 232 3.74 -17.08 -15.51
CA VAL A 232 4.32 -16.63 -14.24
C VAL A 232 5.56 -17.46 -13.89
N SER A 233 6.62 -16.78 -13.44
CA SER A 233 7.85 -17.48 -13.11
C SER A 233 7.65 -18.47 -11.95
N PRO A 234 8.30 -19.64 -11.99
CA PRO A 234 8.22 -20.60 -10.89
C PRO A 234 8.71 -20.02 -9.54
N ALA A 235 9.61 -19.03 -9.57
CA ALA A 235 10.08 -18.36 -8.37
C ALA A 235 8.96 -17.55 -7.69
N LEU A 236 8.16 -16.83 -8.47
CA LEU A 236 7.04 -16.04 -7.96
C LEU A 236 5.93 -16.94 -7.40
N LEU A 237 5.59 -18.03 -8.10
CA LEU A 237 4.61 -19.02 -7.61
C LEU A 237 5.04 -19.63 -6.27
N ARG A 238 6.29 -20.12 -6.18
CA ARG A 238 6.83 -20.68 -4.93
C ARG A 238 6.90 -19.65 -3.80
N ALA A 239 7.12 -18.38 -4.12
CA ALA A 239 7.11 -17.31 -3.12
C ALA A 239 5.69 -17.04 -2.59
N ALA A 240 4.71 -16.98 -3.49
CA ALA A 240 3.31 -16.84 -3.11
C ALA A 240 2.81 -18.03 -2.27
N GLU A 241 3.14 -19.27 -2.66
CA GLU A 241 2.84 -20.48 -1.88
C GLU A 241 3.48 -20.47 -0.49
N ARG A 242 4.70 -19.93 -0.37
CA ARG A 242 5.37 -19.67 0.92
C ARG A 242 4.70 -18.57 1.76
N GLY A 243 3.73 -17.84 1.22
CA GLY A 243 3.02 -16.77 1.91
C GLY A 243 3.59 -15.37 1.70
N VAL A 244 4.47 -15.17 0.71
CA VAL A 244 4.80 -13.81 0.23
C VAL A 244 3.55 -13.20 -0.38
N ARG A 245 3.20 -12.00 0.04
CA ARG A 245 2.03 -11.27 -0.46
C ARG A 245 2.41 -10.45 -1.67
N LEU A 246 1.52 -10.39 -2.65
CA LEU A 246 1.70 -9.60 -3.85
C LEU A 246 0.85 -8.34 -3.75
N ASP A 247 1.41 -7.23 -4.22
CA ASP A 247 0.77 -5.92 -4.23
C ASP A 247 1.02 -5.24 -5.58
N ILE A 248 -0.04 -4.65 -6.14
CA ILE A 248 0.02 -4.04 -7.47
C ILE A 248 0.94 -2.82 -7.47
N GLY A 249 0.75 -1.86 -6.56
CA GLY A 249 1.50 -0.60 -6.55
C GLY A 249 1.57 0.05 -7.93
N HIS A 250 0.43 0.42 -8.52
CA HIS A 250 0.36 0.73 -9.96
C HIS A 250 1.42 1.76 -10.43
N GLY A 251 1.49 2.89 -9.72
CA GLY A 251 2.45 3.97 -9.94
C GLY A 251 2.28 4.63 -11.30
N SER A 252 3.33 5.32 -11.75
CA SER A 252 3.39 5.96 -13.06
C SER A 252 4.05 5.06 -14.13
N GLY A 253 4.43 3.83 -13.81
CA GLY A 253 5.08 2.93 -14.79
C GLY A 253 5.33 1.49 -14.32
N ALA A 254 4.66 1.05 -13.25
CA ALA A 254 4.93 -0.25 -12.61
C ALA A 254 3.77 -1.26 -12.79
N PHE A 255 2.98 -1.10 -13.86
CA PHE A 255 1.82 -1.92 -14.16
C PHE A 255 1.72 -2.28 -15.65
N ASP A 256 1.45 -3.56 -15.91
CA ASP A 256 1.24 -4.14 -17.23
C ASP A 256 0.07 -5.15 -17.15
N PHE A 257 -0.93 -4.98 -18.03
CA PHE A 257 -2.11 -5.84 -18.04
C PHE A 257 -1.78 -7.29 -18.40
N ASP A 258 -0.84 -7.51 -19.32
CA ASP A 258 -0.49 -8.84 -19.79
C ASP A 258 0.16 -9.64 -18.63
N VAL A 259 0.95 -8.95 -17.78
CA VAL A 259 1.52 -9.54 -16.56
C VAL A 259 0.43 -9.87 -15.55
N LEU A 260 -0.46 -8.92 -15.23
CA LEU A 260 -1.55 -9.17 -14.27
C LEU A 260 -2.45 -10.32 -14.74
N GLU A 261 -2.81 -10.38 -16.02
CA GLU A 261 -3.66 -11.44 -16.57
C GLU A 261 -3.00 -12.81 -16.43
N CYS A 262 -1.67 -12.91 -16.66
CA CYS A 262 -0.91 -14.12 -16.40
C CYS A 262 -0.92 -14.51 -14.91
N GLU A 263 -0.73 -13.55 -14.01
CA GLU A 263 -0.80 -13.77 -12.55
C GLU A 263 -2.18 -14.30 -12.13
N LEU A 264 -3.26 -13.66 -12.59
CA LEU A 264 -4.63 -14.05 -12.28
C LEU A 264 -4.97 -15.44 -12.81
N ALA A 265 -4.54 -15.76 -14.04
CA ALA A 265 -4.70 -17.07 -14.67
C ALA A 265 -3.94 -18.17 -13.93
N ALA A 266 -2.80 -17.85 -13.32
CA ALA A 266 -2.05 -18.74 -12.46
C ALA A 266 -2.63 -18.87 -11.03
N GLY A 267 -3.75 -18.20 -10.73
CA GLY A 267 -4.43 -18.28 -9.44
C GLY A 267 -3.91 -17.27 -8.40
N LEU A 268 -2.96 -16.39 -8.74
CA LEU A 268 -2.50 -15.34 -7.85
C LEU A 268 -3.58 -14.27 -7.68
N ARG A 269 -3.59 -13.60 -6.52
CA ARG A 269 -4.57 -12.57 -6.15
C ARG A 269 -3.85 -11.41 -5.46
N PRO A 270 -3.20 -10.52 -6.22
CA PRO A 270 -2.48 -9.39 -5.63
C PRO A 270 -3.43 -8.40 -4.95
N THR A 271 -2.93 -7.74 -3.92
CA THR A 271 -3.60 -6.58 -3.31
C THR A 271 -3.54 -5.40 -4.28
N ILE A 272 -4.60 -4.61 -4.34
CA ILE A 272 -4.65 -3.42 -5.19
C ILE A 272 -4.18 -2.23 -4.36
N SER A 273 -3.12 -1.57 -4.80
CA SER A 273 -2.64 -0.29 -4.28
C SER A 273 -2.16 0.58 -5.44
N THR A 274 -2.04 1.87 -5.18
CA THR A 274 -1.88 2.84 -6.27
C THR A 274 -0.45 3.24 -6.52
N ASP A 275 0.45 3.15 -5.54
CA ASP A 275 1.71 3.91 -5.55
C ASP A 275 1.43 5.38 -5.92
N LEU A 276 0.48 6.00 -5.19
CA LEU A 276 0.07 7.37 -5.46
C LEU A 276 1.14 8.36 -5.00
N HIS A 277 1.58 9.20 -5.92
CA HIS A 277 2.60 10.23 -5.74
C HIS A 277 2.29 11.44 -6.65
N ALA A 278 3.01 12.55 -6.49
CA ALA A 278 2.73 13.80 -7.22
C ALA A 278 2.67 13.64 -8.76
N VAL A 279 3.47 12.73 -9.31
CA VAL A 279 3.52 12.44 -10.75
C VAL A 279 2.40 11.50 -11.21
N SER A 280 1.99 10.53 -10.40
CA SER A 280 0.89 9.60 -10.74
C SER A 280 -0.50 10.18 -10.46
N ALA A 281 -0.61 11.15 -9.55
CA ALA A 281 -1.89 11.76 -9.15
C ALA A 281 -2.57 12.61 -10.25
N THR A 282 -1.78 13.19 -11.16
CA THR A 282 -2.27 14.04 -12.26
C THR A 282 -1.99 13.45 -13.65
N GLY A 283 -1.24 12.34 -13.72
CA GLY A 283 -0.88 11.69 -14.96
C GLY A 283 -2.09 11.09 -15.68
N LEU A 284 -2.24 11.41 -16.97
CA LEU A 284 -3.00 10.54 -17.87
C LEU A 284 -2.30 9.17 -17.89
N PRO A 285 -3.05 8.04 -18.01
CA PRO A 285 -2.48 6.70 -18.11
C PRO A 285 -1.78 6.49 -19.47
N SER A 286 -0.70 7.23 -19.74
CA SER A 286 0.14 7.06 -20.92
C SER A 286 1.11 5.88 -20.79
N THR A 287 1.24 5.33 -19.57
CA THR A 287 2.12 4.21 -19.24
C THR A 287 1.40 2.89 -18.98
N CYS A 288 0.05 2.90 -18.98
CA CYS A 288 -0.76 1.69 -19.01
C CYS A 288 -0.64 1.05 -20.41
N ARG A 289 0.46 0.32 -20.63
CA ARG A 289 0.69 -0.39 -21.89
C ARG A 289 -0.29 -1.56 -21.93
N ARG A 290 -1.39 -1.41 -22.67
CA ARG A 290 -1.92 -2.55 -23.42
C ARG A 290 -1.04 -2.69 -24.64
N SER A 291 -0.34 -3.80 -24.77
CA SER A 291 0.15 -4.18 -26.09
C SER A 291 -1.09 -4.50 -26.94
N TRP A 292 -1.71 -3.48 -27.55
CA TRP A 292 -2.72 -3.70 -28.59
C TRP A 292 -1.97 -4.28 -29.80
N ARG A 293 -1.62 -5.57 -29.72
CA ARG A 293 -1.25 -6.37 -30.87
C ARG A 293 -2.53 -6.53 -31.69
N ARG A 294 -2.64 -5.72 -32.74
CA ARG A 294 -3.42 -6.10 -33.92
C ARG A 294 -2.76 -7.28 -34.61
#